data_AF-A0A094FF50-F1
#
_entry.id   AF-A0A094FF50-F1
#
_cell.length_a   1.000
_cell.length_b   1.000
_cell.length_c   1.000
_cell.angle_alpha   90.00
_cell.angle_beta   90.00
_cell.angle_gamma   90.00
#
_symmetry.space_group_name_H-M   'P 1'
#
loop_
_entity.id
_entity.type
_entity.pdbx_description
1 polymer ?
#
loop_
_entity_poly.entity_id
_entity_poly.type
_entity_poly.pdbx_seq_one_letter_code
_entity_poly.pdbx_strand_id
1 'polypeptide(L)'
;MRFPALVVLAASAAAGTIQSRQRQSLSIGEFHADCIPHSSMCSYDFNVTSDPVLPPSHCNAFLQGTPNLPDAVEASCPDNVAYTWSITNKDDGGLDFAIWYPFNSRSNITYCHSIPAAELVVEQNGAAQSEHYRGPAGFEASFLNCPTA
;
A
#
# COMPACT_ATOMS: atom_id res chain seq x y z
N MET A 1 -72.76 -3.35 -10.65
CA MET A 1 -72.03 -2.16 -10.16
C MET A 1 -71.08 -2.58 -9.05
N ARG A 2 -69.88 -1.98 -9.06
CA ARG A 2 -68.89 -1.82 -7.98
C ARG A 2 -67.77 -2.86 -7.84
N PHE A 3 -66.62 -2.30 -7.45
CA PHE A 3 -65.26 -2.53 -7.92
C PHE A 3 -64.39 -3.32 -6.91
N PRO A 4 -63.26 -3.90 -7.34
CA PRO A 4 -62.36 -4.68 -6.50
C PRO A 4 -61.42 -3.77 -5.69
N ALA A 5 -61.10 -4.15 -4.45
CA ALA A 5 -60.07 -3.50 -3.65
C ALA A 5 -58.80 -4.36 -3.62
N LEU A 6 -57.85 -4.04 -4.51
CA LEU A 6 -56.47 -4.51 -4.45
C LEU A 6 -55.72 -3.73 -3.37
N VAL A 7 -55.27 -4.42 -2.32
CA VAL A 7 -54.36 -3.87 -1.32
C VAL A 7 -52.94 -4.01 -1.85
N VAL A 8 -52.33 -2.88 -2.23
CA VAL A 8 -50.91 -2.81 -2.60
C VAL A 8 -50.10 -2.57 -1.32
N LEU A 9 -49.33 -3.58 -0.89
CA LEU A 9 -48.29 -3.36 0.13
C LEU A 9 -47.10 -2.65 -0.54
N ALA A 10 -46.87 -1.40 -0.17
CA ALA A 10 -45.66 -0.69 -0.54
C ALA A 10 -44.47 -1.28 0.24
N ALA A 11 -43.56 -1.96 -0.46
CA ALA A 11 -42.25 -2.31 0.08
C ALA A 11 -41.43 -1.02 0.19
N SER A 12 -41.21 -0.54 1.41
CA SER A 12 -40.23 0.50 1.68
C SER A 12 -38.83 -0.06 1.41
N ALA A 13 -38.28 0.25 0.24
CA ALA A 13 -36.86 0.08 -0.01
C ALA A 13 -36.11 1.00 0.97
N ALA A 14 -35.53 0.43 2.02
CA ALA A 14 -34.58 1.13 2.85
C ALA A 14 -33.42 1.55 1.94
N ALA A 15 -33.35 2.85 1.65
CA ALA A 15 -32.20 3.44 1.01
C ALA A 15 -31.02 3.33 1.98
N GLY A 16 -30.32 2.20 1.93
CA GLY A 16 -28.99 2.08 2.51
C GLY A 16 -28.14 3.15 1.83
N THR A 17 -27.69 4.11 2.63
CA THR A 17 -26.69 5.10 2.22
C THR A 17 -25.56 4.36 1.52
N ILE A 18 -25.25 4.76 0.28
CA ILE A 18 -24.06 4.29 -0.43
C ILE A 18 -22.86 4.78 0.40
N GLN A 19 -22.41 3.98 1.36
CA GLN A 19 -21.03 4.04 1.79
C GLN A 19 -20.23 3.88 0.50
N SER A 20 -19.39 4.88 0.19
CA SER A 20 -18.28 4.72 -0.75
C SER A 20 -17.74 3.31 -0.55
N ARG A 21 -17.90 2.43 -1.56
CA ARG A 21 -17.47 1.05 -1.44
C ARG A 21 -15.98 1.12 -1.13
N GLN A 22 -15.60 0.74 0.09
CA GLN A 22 -14.22 0.59 0.48
C GLN A 22 -13.51 -0.20 -0.63
N ARG A 23 -12.46 0.38 -1.20
CA ARG A 23 -11.74 -0.28 -2.28
C ARG A 23 -11.11 -1.56 -1.74
N GLN A 24 -11.10 -2.59 -2.57
CA GLN A 24 -10.43 -3.85 -2.24
C GLN A 24 -8.92 -3.75 -2.34
N SER A 25 -8.44 -2.80 -3.13
CA SER A 25 -7.02 -2.58 -3.35
C SER A 25 -6.70 -1.12 -3.67
N LEU A 26 -5.42 -0.78 -3.48
CA LEU A 26 -4.78 0.45 -3.93
C LEU A 26 -3.74 0.08 -4.98
N SER A 27 -3.69 0.88 -6.04
CA SER A 27 -2.64 0.77 -7.05
C SER A 27 -1.40 1.48 -6.53
N ILE A 28 -0.31 0.74 -6.37
CA ILE A 28 1.03 1.26 -6.12
C ILE A 28 1.76 1.28 -7.46
N GLY A 29 2.35 2.42 -7.80
CA GLY A 29 3.06 2.61 -9.06
C GLY A 29 4.41 3.28 -8.82
N GLU A 30 5.30 3.14 -9.81
CA GLU A 30 6.67 3.67 -9.77
C GLU A 30 7.41 3.28 -8.48
N PHE A 31 7.20 2.06 -8.00
CA PHE A 31 7.86 1.57 -6.80
C PHE A 31 9.33 1.27 -7.07
N HIS A 32 10.18 1.99 -6.34
CA HIS A 32 11.63 1.88 -6.36
C HIS A 32 12.15 1.73 -4.92
N ALA A 33 13.13 0.85 -4.75
CA ALA A 33 13.83 0.69 -3.49
C ALA A 33 15.28 0.32 -3.77
N ASP A 34 16.22 1.16 -3.33
CA ASP A 34 17.64 0.99 -3.66
C ASP A 34 18.53 1.48 -2.51
N CYS A 35 19.55 0.69 -2.17
CA CYS A 35 20.65 1.16 -1.33
C CYS A 35 21.75 1.79 -2.20
N ILE A 36 22.30 2.93 -1.76
CA ILE A 36 23.32 3.66 -2.51
C ILE A 36 24.69 3.00 -2.28
N PRO A 37 25.42 2.57 -3.32
CA PRO A 37 26.75 2.00 -3.17
C PRO A 37 27.70 2.94 -2.43
N HIS A 38 28.49 2.39 -1.49
CA HIS A 38 29.42 3.13 -0.62
C HIS A 38 28.79 4.17 0.32
N SER A 39 27.46 4.23 0.37
CA SER A 39 26.70 4.99 1.35
C SER A 39 26.06 4.03 2.34
N SER A 40 25.77 4.50 3.54
CA SER A 40 24.97 3.77 4.53
C SER A 40 23.47 4.04 4.37
N MET A 41 23.04 4.49 3.19
CA MET A 41 21.72 5.07 2.99
C MET A 41 20.99 4.42 1.82
N CYS A 42 19.71 4.17 2.03
CA CYS A 42 18.80 3.59 1.07
C CYS A 42 17.56 4.47 0.90
N SER A 43 16.92 4.36 -0.26
CA SER A 43 15.70 5.09 -0.59
C SER A 43 14.56 4.13 -0.90
N TYR A 44 13.36 4.50 -0.49
CA TYR A 44 12.10 4.00 -1.03
C TYR A 44 11.37 5.16 -1.70
N ASP A 45 10.78 4.93 -2.86
CA ASP A 45 10.03 5.92 -3.62
C ASP A 45 8.89 5.24 -4.38
N PHE A 46 7.67 5.77 -4.28
CA PHE A 46 6.51 5.24 -5.00
C PHE A 46 5.34 6.22 -5.02
N ASN A 47 4.34 5.91 -5.84
CA ASN A 47 3.08 6.61 -5.95
C ASN A 47 1.91 5.71 -5.53
N VAL A 48 0.97 6.25 -4.74
CA VAL A 48 -0.30 5.58 -4.42
C VAL A 48 -1.46 6.24 -5.16
N THR A 49 -2.22 5.44 -5.92
CA THR A 49 -3.44 5.89 -6.60
C THR A 49 -4.67 5.27 -5.94
N SER A 50 -5.42 6.08 -5.20
CA SER A 50 -6.66 5.65 -4.51
C SER A 50 -7.94 5.94 -5.31
N ASP A 51 -7.93 7.00 -6.12
CA ASP A 51 -8.97 7.33 -7.08
C ASP A 51 -8.30 7.67 -8.41
N PRO A 52 -8.63 6.98 -9.52
CA PRO A 52 -8.00 7.23 -10.82
C PRO A 52 -8.29 8.62 -11.40
N VAL A 53 -9.25 9.37 -10.83
CA VAL A 53 -9.57 10.74 -11.25
C VAL A 53 -8.75 11.77 -10.48
N LEU A 54 -8.14 11.39 -9.35
CA LEU A 54 -7.29 12.26 -8.54
C LEU A 54 -5.81 12.04 -8.88
N PRO A 55 -4.96 13.07 -8.72
CA PRO A 55 -3.52 12.88 -8.80
C PRO A 55 -3.03 11.80 -7.82
N PRO A 56 -2.10 10.92 -8.22
CA PRO A 56 -1.44 10.01 -7.29
C PRO A 56 -0.74 10.79 -6.16
N SER A 57 -0.68 10.20 -4.97
CA SER A 57 0.10 10.77 -3.87
C SER A 57 1.49 10.14 -3.85
N HIS A 58 2.53 10.97 -3.87
CA HIS A 58 3.92 10.52 -3.78
C HIS A 58 4.29 10.19 -2.33
N CYS A 59 5.06 9.11 -2.18
CA CYS A 59 5.53 8.59 -0.90
C CYS A 59 7.01 8.23 -1.04
N ASN A 60 7.83 8.65 -0.07
CA ASN A 60 9.23 8.30 -0.06
C ASN A 60 9.82 8.26 1.36
N ALA A 61 10.95 7.59 1.48
CA ALA A 61 11.78 7.66 2.68
C ALA A 61 13.26 7.49 2.31
N PHE A 62 14.12 8.13 3.10
CA PHE A 62 15.57 7.99 3.01
C PHE A 62 16.10 7.51 4.37
N LEU A 63 16.60 6.28 4.41
CA LEU A 63 16.81 5.52 5.64
C LEU A 63 18.20 4.93 5.68
N GLN A 64 18.77 4.82 6.88
CA GLN A 64 20.06 4.18 7.08
C GLN A 64 19.92 2.66 6.92
N GLY A 65 20.68 2.07 5.99
CA GLY A 65 20.71 0.64 5.71
C GLY A 65 21.97 0.27 4.94
N THR A 66 22.61 -0.85 5.29
CA THR A 66 23.72 -1.42 4.53
C THR A 66 23.97 -2.90 4.90
N PRO A 67 24.17 -3.81 3.93
CA PRO A 67 23.94 -3.62 2.49
C PRO A 67 22.45 -3.72 2.11
N ASN A 68 21.60 -4.20 3.02
CA ASN A 68 20.19 -4.50 2.77
C ASN A 68 19.28 -3.26 2.96
N LEU A 69 18.15 -3.30 2.25
CA LEU A 69 17.06 -2.36 2.39
C LEU A 69 16.49 -2.44 3.82
N PRO A 70 16.46 -1.32 4.58
CA PRO A 70 16.07 -1.33 5.97
C PRO A 70 14.55 -1.29 6.14
N ASP A 71 14.06 -1.70 7.31
CA ASP A 71 12.69 -1.42 7.74
C ASP A 71 12.35 0.07 7.63
N ALA A 72 11.15 0.35 7.13
CA ALA A 72 10.53 1.67 7.19
C ALA A 72 9.38 1.62 8.20
N VAL A 73 9.51 2.30 9.33
CA VAL A 73 8.50 2.27 10.40
C VAL A 73 7.63 3.51 10.33
N GLU A 74 6.34 3.31 10.02
CA GLU A 74 5.30 4.35 9.98
C GLU A 74 5.71 5.63 9.22
N ALA A 75 6.32 5.45 8.04
CA ALA A 75 6.69 6.56 7.16
C ALA A 75 5.43 7.24 6.60
N SER A 76 5.52 8.54 6.32
CA SER A 76 4.40 9.35 5.81
C SER A 76 4.61 9.71 4.33
N CYS A 77 3.52 9.92 3.61
CA CYS A 77 3.57 10.44 2.24
C CYS A 77 3.53 11.98 2.27
N PRO A 78 4.56 12.70 1.77
CA PRO A 78 4.64 14.16 1.87
C PRO A 78 3.47 14.88 1.17
N ASP A 79 3.01 14.35 0.04
CA ASP A 79 1.92 14.94 -0.74
C ASP A 79 0.54 14.69 -0.11
N ASN A 80 0.45 13.66 0.74
CA ASN A 80 -0.80 13.29 1.40
C ASN A 80 -0.53 12.62 2.74
N VAL A 81 -0.44 13.47 3.77
CA VAL A 81 -0.15 13.06 5.16
C VAL A 81 -1.21 12.16 5.79
N ALA A 82 -2.33 11.89 5.11
CA ALA A 82 -3.31 10.90 5.56
C ALA A 82 -2.82 9.46 5.36
N TYR A 83 -1.90 9.24 4.42
CA TYR A 83 -1.27 7.94 4.20
C TYR A 83 -0.05 7.76 5.10
N THR A 84 -0.01 6.62 5.75
CA THR A 84 1.15 6.10 6.47
C THR A 84 1.49 4.73 5.89
N TRP A 85 2.77 4.41 5.79
CA TRP A 85 3.23 3.16 5.19
C TRP A 85 4.42 2.58 5.94
N SER A 86 4.70 1.31 5.68
CA SER A 86 5.84 0.60 6.26
C SER A 86 6.37 -0.46 5.32
N ILE A 87 7.64 -0.76 5.53
CA ILE A 87 8.35 -1.90 4.97
C ILE A 87 8.88 -2.69 6.15
N THR A 88 8.65 -4.00 6.15
CA THR A 88 9.19 -4.93 7.15
C THR A 88 9.99 -6.01 6.46
N ASN A 89 11.25 -6.19 6.84
CA ASN A 89 12.08 -7.28 6.37
C ASN A 89 11.53 -8.63 6.85
N LYS A 90 11.49 -9.62 5.95
CA LYS A 90 11.04 -10.97 6.24
C LYS A 90 12.21 -11.92 6.47
N ASP A 91 11.97 -12.99 7.22
CA ASP A 91 12.98 -14.04 7.48
C ASP A 91 13.45 -14.75 6.19
N ASP A 92 12.61 -14.77 5.15
CA ASP A 92 12.94 -15.37 3.84
C ASP A 92 13.78 -14.43 2.94
N GLY A 93 14.13 -13.23 3.41
CA GLY A 93 14.83 -12.21 2.65
C GLY A 93 13.93 -11.37 1.75
N GLY A 94 12.61 -11.53 1.81
CA GLY A 94 11.64 -10.63 1.17
C GLY A 94 11.30 -9.41 2.02
N LEU A 95 10.33 -8.61 1.56
CA LEU A 95 9.77 -7.49 2.29
C LEU A 95 8.24 -7.61 2.37
N ASP A 96 7.64 -7.17 3.47
CA ASP A 96 6.22 -6.90 3.54
C ASP A 96 5.99 -5.39 3.47
N PHE A 97 5.25 -4.97 2.44
CA PHE A 97 4.77 -3.61 2.26
C PHE A 97 3.38 -3.47 2.87
N ALA A 98 3.17 -2.40 3.64
CA ALA A 98 1.87 -2.02 4.16
C ALA A 98 1.65 -0.51 3.98
N ILE A 99 0.43 -0.12 3.61
CA ILE A 99 0.00 1.28 3.56
C ILE A 99 -1.40 1.40 4.14
N TRP A 100 -1.64 2.43 4.94
CA TRP A 100 -2.91 2.65 5.60
C TRP A 100 -3.27 4.12 5.73
N TYR A 101 -4.55 4.36 5.98
CA TYR A 101 -5.09 5.67 6.29
C TYR A 101 -6.25 5.53 7.30
N PRO A 102 -6.58 6.59 8.04
CA PRO A 102 -7.71 6.58 8.97
C PRO A 102 -9.02 6.46 8.19
N PHE A 103 -9.74 5.36 8.38
CA PHE A 103 -11.07 5.17 7.78
C PHE A 103 -12.16 5.90 8.55
N ASN A 104 -12.01 5.95 9.87
CA ASN A 104 -12.82 6.73 10.77
C ASN A 104 -11.99 7.04 12.03
N SER A 105 -12.61 7.68 13.03
CA SER A 105 -11.93 8.08 14.28
C SER A 105 -11.44 6.93 15.16
N ARG A 106 -11.71 5.67 14.80
CA ARG A 106 -11.43 4.48 15.62
C ARG A 106 -10.66 3.39 14.88
N SER A 107 -10.48 3.49 13.57
CA SER A 107 -9.86 2.42 12.79
C SER A 107 -9.16 2.95 11.54
N ASN A 108 -8.05 2.30 11.20
CA ASN A 108 -7.39 2.43 9.91
C ASN A 108 -7.89 1.34 8.96
N ILE A 109 -7.82 1.59 7.66
CA ILE A 109 -7.80 0.51 6.67
C ILE A 109 -6.36 0.35 6.21
N THR A 110 -5.86 -0.87 6.27
CA THR A 110 -4.51 -1.26 5.83
C THR A 110 -4.59 -2.10 4.57
N TYR A 111 -3.71 -1.82 3.61
CA TYR A 111 -3.52 -2.55 2.38
C TYR A 111 -2.08 -3.08 2.36
N CYS A 112 -1.91 -4.34 2.00
CA CYS A 112 -0.60 -4.99 2.07
C CYS A 112 -0.21 -5.65 0.74
N HIS A 113 1.09 -5.83 0.56
CA HIS A 113 1.69 -6.56 -0.54
C HIS A 113 2.98 -7.24 -0.04
N SER A 114 3.21 -8.50 -0.40
CA SER A 114 4.44 -9.19 -0.05
C SER A 114 5.37 -9.18 -1.25
N ILE A 115 6.56 -8.62 -1.08
CA ILE A 115 7.64 -8.58 -2.06
C ILE A 115 8.52 -9.82 -1.84
N PRO A 116 8.60 -10.74 -2.81
CA PRO A 116 9.41 -11.93 -2.67
C PRO A 116 10.91 -11.62 -2.71
N ALA A 117 11.71 -12.41 -1.99
CA ALA A 117 13.17 -12.27 -1.97
C ALA A 117 13.82 -12.32 -3.36
N ALA A 118 13.21 -13.01 -4.33
CA ALA A 118 13.68 -13.09 -5.72
C ALA A 118 13.66 -11.73 -6.45
N GLU A 119 12.91 -10.76 -5.93
CA GLU A 119 12.86 -9.39 -6.46
C GLU A 119 13.87 -8.46 -5.78
N LEU A 120 14.60 -8.94 -4.77
CA LEU A 120 15.67 -8.19 -4.10
C LEU A 120 17.03 -8.76 -4.53
N VAL A 121 17.84 -7.92 -5.16
CA VAL A 121 19.14 -8.30 -5.70
C VAL A 121 20.23 -7.55 -4.97
N VAL A 122 21.15 -8.28 -4.36
CA VAL A 122 22.39 -7.72 -3.80
C VAL A 122 23.45 -7.68 -4.89
N GLU A 123 23.93 -6.49 -5.20
CA GLU A 123 24.98 -6.24 -6.20
C GLU A 123 26.33 -5.98 -5.53
N GLN A 124 27.41 -6.55 -6.08
CA GLN A 124 28.78 -6.30 -5.62
C GLN A 124 29.36 -5.07 -6.33
N ASN A 125 29.61 -4.01 -5.57
CA ASN A 125 30.15 -2.74 -6.03
C ASN A 125 31.60 -2.57 -5.55
N GLY A 126 32.49 -3.44 -6.03
CA GLY A 126 33.90 -3.48 -5.62
C GLY A 126 34.05 -3.94 -4.16
N ALA A 127 34.35 -3.01 -3.25
CA ALA A 127 34.48 -3.29 -1.81
C ALA A 127 33.16 -3.10 -1.03
N ALA A 128 32.09 -2.65 -1.68
CA ALA A 128 30.77 -2.48 -1.07
C ALA A 128 29.74 -3.42 -1.71
N GLN A 129 28.63 -3.61 -1.01
CA GLN A 129 27.42 -4.28 -1.50
C GLN A 129 26.23 -3.35 -1.32
N SER A 130 25.26 -3.46 -2.21
CA SER A 130 23.98 -2.77 -2.10
C SER A 130 22.86 -3.66 -2.59
N GLU A 131 21.75 -3.67 -1.85
CA GLU A 131 20.52 -4.34 -2.24
C GLU A 131 19.62 -3.39 -3.04
N HIS A 132 18.96 -3.97 -4.03
CA HIS A 132 18.11 -3.27 -4.96
C HIS A 132 16.84 -4.06 -5.22
N TYR A 133 15.70 -3.37 -5.26
CA TYR A 133 14.47 -3.94 -5.80
C TYR A 133 14.54 -3.97 -7.33
N ARG A 134 14.19 -5.13 -7.89
CA ARG A 134 14.17 -5.43 -9.33
C ARG A 134 12.84 -6.07 -9.75
N GLY A 135 11.84 -6.05 -8.88
CA GLY A 135 10.48 -6.50 -9.20
C GLY A 135 9.70 -5.50 -10.06
N PRO A 136 8.40 -5.74 -10.28
CA PRO A 136 7.53 -4.83 -11.02
C PRO A 136 7.48 -3.44 -10.38
N ALA A 137 7.59 -2.39 -11.20
CA ALA A 137 7.43 -1.01 -10.72
C ALA A 137 6.00 -0.68 -10.27
N GLY A 138 5.02 -1.56 -10.48
CA GLY A 138 3.65 -1.36 -10.01
C GLY A 138 2.99 -2.66 -9.59
N PHE A 139 2.20 -2.58 -8.53
CA PHE A 139 1.47 -3.70 -7.95
C PHE A 139 0.21 -3.22 -7.21
N GLU A 140 -0.70 -4.15 -6.96
CA GLU A 140 -1.88 -3.90 -6.13
C GLU A 140 -1.59 -4.27 -4.67
N ALA A 141 -1.78 -3.31 -3.77
CA ALA A 141 -1.82 -3.56 -2.34
C ALA A 141 -3.27 -3.82 -1.94
N SER A 142 -3.55 -4.92 -1.24
CA SER A 142 -4.90 -5.31 -0.85
C SER A 142 -5.00 -5.59 0.65
N PHE A 143 -6.13 -5.23 1.26
CA PHE A 143 -6.40 -5.59 2.65
C PHE A 143 -6.52 -7.11 2.85
N LEU A 144 -6.78 -7.86 1.76
CA LEU A 144 -6.84 -9.32 1.79
C LEU A 144 -5.46 -9.98 1.88
N ASN A 145 -4.40 -9.24 1.53
CA ASN A 145 -3.03 -9.73 1.53
C ASN A 145 -2.28 -9.38 2.82
N CYS A 146 -2.95 -8.75 3.78
CA CYS A 146 -2.32 -8.42 5.04
C CYS A 146 -2.10 -9.69 5.88
N PRO A 147 -0.91 -9.86 6.49
CA PRO A 147 -0.69 -10.95 7.44
C PRO A 147 -1.80 -10.94 8.49
N THR A 148 -2.43 -12.10 8.68
CA THR A 148 -3.38 -12.26 9.78
C THR A 148 -2.59 -12.46 11.06
N ALA A 149 -2.91 -11.67 12.09
CA ALA A 149 -2.31 -11.76 13.42
C ALA A 149 -2.64 -13.10 14.10
#